data_AF-A0A5P9HSK4-F1
#
_entry.id   AF-A0A5P9HSK4-F1
#
_cell.length_a   1.000
_cell.length_b   1.000
_cell.length_c   1.000
_cell.angle_alpha   90.00
_cell.angle_beta   90.00
_cell.angle_gamma   90.00
#
_symmetry.space_group_name_H-M   'P 1'
#
loop_
_entity.id
_entity.type
_entity.pdbx_description
1 polymer ?
#
loop_
_entity_poly.entity_id
_entity_poly.type
_entity_poly.pdbx_seq_one_letter_code
_entity_poly.pdbx_strand_id
1 'polypeptide(L)'
;MIKLTQTIIQLFCIILLVGCSLNVEGKDYNVKEIENIINSTYSEENVLLTHSIDNKDIILYEWNETIYFFYFLDKTLRNHNRKPLELVDEDGISWSAGSEIDGDSHVWGVVNESQEVPVGLENHEMEFLHLKFDTYTIFYIVTEENLNSPILFSY
;
A
#
# COMPACT_ATOMS: atom_id res chain seq x y z
N MET A 1 -7.57 -25.11 -5.89
CA MET A 1 -8.54 -24.45 -4.99
C MET A 1 -8.07 -24.56 -3.53
N ILE A 2 -6.85 -24.10 -3.22
CA ILE A 2 -6.18 -24.24 -1.91
C ILE A 2 -5.52 -22.91 -1.45
N LYS A 3 -5.54 -21.84 -2.26
CA LYS A 3 -4.92 -20.55 -1.91
C LYS A 3 -5.77 -19.64 -1.00
N LEU A 4 -7.09 -19.89 -0.90
CA LEU A 4 -8.03 -19.01 -0.19
C LEU A 4 -7.84 -19.03 1.33
N THR A 5 -7.49 -20.19 1.91
CA THR A 5 -7.31 -20.35 3.36
C THR A 5 -5.98 -19.79 3.88
N GLN A 6 -4.97 -19.63 3.02
CA GLN A 6 -3.67 -19.06 3.44
C GLN A 6 -3.74 -17.54 3.58
N THR A 7 -4.44 -16.83 2.68
CA THR A 7 -4.62 -15.36 2.73
C THR A 7 -5.40 -14.94 3.96
N ILE A 8 -6.47 -15.68 4.31
CA ILE A 8 -7.29 -15.43 5.50
C ILE A 8 -6.47 -15.61 6.78
N ILE A 9 -5.66 -16.68 6.87
CA ILE A 9 -4.81 -16.92 8.04
C ILE A 9 -3.69 -15.88 8.15
N GLN A 10 -3.09 -15.43 7.03
CA GLN A 10 -2.07 -14.37 7.04
C GLN A 10 -2.63 -13.03 7.51
N LEU A 11 -3.83 -12.65 7.06
CA LEU A 11 -4.45 -11.39 7.49
C LEU A 11 -4.98 -11.47 8.94
N PHE A 12 -5.48 -12.63 9.37
CA PHE A 12 -5.82 -12.87 10.78
C PHE A 12 -4.57 -12.84 11.69
N CYS A 13 -3.40 -13.28 11.18
CA CYS A 13 -2.13 -13.10 11.86
C CYS A 13 -1.69 -11.64 11.92
N ILE A 14 -1.95 -10.83 10.88
CA ILE A 14 -1.74 -9.38 10.90
C ILE A 14 -2.59 -8.74 12.01
N ILE A 15 -3.86 -9.12 12.15
CA ILE A 15 -4.75 -8.65 13.22
C ILE A 15 -4.25 -9.06 14.62
N LEU A 16 -3.68 -10.26 14.77
CA LEU A 16 -3.14 -10.75 16.05
C LEU A 16 -1.74 -10.20 16.39
N LEU A 17 -0.93 -9.80 15.40
CA LEU A 17 0.45 -9.34 15.62
C LEU A 17 0.57 -7.84 15.85
N VAL A 18 -0.33 -7.02 15.30
CA VAL A 18 -0.37 -5.58 15.64
C VAL A 18 -0.68 -5.39 17.13
N GLY A 19 -1.45 -6.29 17.74
CA GLY A 19 -1.67 -6.35 19.19
C GLY A 19 -0.44 -6.71 20.04
N CYS A 20 0.68 -7.16 19.44
CA CYS A 20 1.84 -7.67 20.18
C CYS A 20 3.15 -6.87 20.01
N SER A 21 3.26 -5.87 19.13
CA SER A 21 4.52 -5.12 19.00
C SER A 21 4.34 -3.64 18.65
N LEU A 22 4.23 -2.78 19.67
CA LEU A 22 4.44 -1.34 19.49
C LEU A 22 5.22 -0.75 20.67
N ASN A 23 6.52 -1.02 20.68
CA ASN A 23 7.53 -0.15 21.29
C ASN A 23 8.52 0.21 20.18
N VAL A 24 8.15 1.17 19.33
CA VAL A 24 9.09 1.81 18.42
C VAL A 24 9.03 3.29 18.72
N GLU A 25 10.16 3.83 19.18
CA GLU A 25 10.32 5.22 19.56
C GLU A 25 9.95 6.16 18.40
N GLY A 26 9.06 7.12 18.65
CA GLY A 26 9.11 8.42 18.00
C GLY A 26 8.01 8.79 17.01
N LYS A 27 7.08 7.89 16.65
CA LYS A 27 5.88 8.26 15.89
C LYS A 27 4.67 7.49 16.42
N ASP A 28 3.86 8.16 17.24
CA ASP A 28 2.51 7.72 17.62
C ASP A 28 1.64 7.74 16.36
N TYR A 29 1.78 6.71 15.53
CA TYR A 29 0.76 6.40 14.55
C TYR A 29 -0.45 5.93 15.34
N ASN A 30 -1.65 6.40 14.98
CA ASN A 30 -2.89 5.98 15.64
C ASN A 30 -3.24 4.54 15.22
N VAL A 31 -2.36 3.58 15.53
CA VAL A 31 -2.47 2.18 15.12
C VAL A 31 -3.79 1.60 15.60
N LYS A 32 -4.30 2.05 16.75
CA LYS A 32 -5.63 1.71 17.27
C LYS A 32 -6.77 2.11 16.32
N GLU A 33 -6.65 3.23 15.61
CA GLU A 33 -7.65 3.65 14.63
C GLU A 33 -7.65 2.72 13.41
N ILE A 34 -6.46 2.33 12.94
CA ILE A 34 -6.30 1.39 11.82
C ILE A 34 -6.76 -0.01 12.21
N GLU A 35 -6.39 -0.48 13.40
CA GLU A 35 -6.87 -1.74 13.97
C GLU A 35 -8.39 -1.72 14.09
N ASN A 36 -8.99 -0.62 14.56
CA ASN A 36 -10.45 -0.53 14.66
C ASN A 36 -11.11 -0.52 13.28
N ILE A 37 -10.58 0.21 12.30
CA ILE A 37 -11.09 0.20 10.92
C ILE A 37 -11.03 -1.22 10.38
N ILE A 38 -9.87 -1.88 10.42
CA ILE A 38 -9.72 -3.26 9.95
C ILE A 38 -10.68 -4.19 10.70
N ASN A 39 -10.68 -4.19 12.03
CA ASN A 39 -11.48 -5.14 12.80
C ASN A 39 -13.00 -4.94 12.67
N SER A 40 -13.47 -3.71 12.45
CA SER A 40 -14.91 -3.42 12.36
C SER A 40 -15.47 -3.37 10.94
N THR A 41 -14.61 -3.20 9.94
CA THR A 41 -15.03 -2.94 8.55
C THR A 41 -14.43 -3.90 7.53
N TYR A 42 -13.56 -4.82 7.96
CA TYR A 42 -12.91 -5.76 7.05
C TYR A 42 -13.92 -6.63 6.29
N SER A 43 -13.77 -6.64 4.98
CA SER A 43 -14.38 -7.59 4.08
C SER A 43 -13.33 -8.07 3.08
N GLU A 44 -13.31 -9.37 2.76
CA GLU A 44 -12.41 -9.91 1.74
C GLU A 44 -12.65 -9.29 0.36
N GLU A 45 -13.89 -8.88 0.08
CA GLU A 45 -14.26 -8.27 -1.20
C GLU A 45 -13.59 -6.90 -1.42
N ASN A 46 -13.14 -6.27 -0.34
CA ASN A 46 -12.47 -4.97 -0.33
C ASN A 46 -10.95 -5.09 -0.47
N VAL A 47 -10.39 -6.31 -0.45
CA VAL A 47 -8.95 -6.54 -0.66
C VAL A 47 -8.67 -6.48 -2.15
N LEU A 48 -8.00 -5.42 -2.58
CA LEU A 48 -7.63 -5.20 -3.97
C LEU A 48 -6.42 -6.05 -4.38
N LEU A 49 -5.43 -6.14 -3.48
CA LEU A 49 -4.21 -6.88 -3.72
C LEU A 49 -3.59 -7.34 -2.41
N THR A 50 -3.00 -8.54 -2.44
CA THR A 50 -2.00 -8.99 -1.47
C THR A 50 -0.77 -9.45 -2.24
N HIS A 51 0.36 -8.82 -1.99
CA HIS A 51 1.63 -9.13 -2.63
C HIS A 51 2.67 -9.48 -1.57
N SER A 52 3.14 -10.72 -1.57
CA SER A 52 4.11 -11.23 -0.60
C SER A 52 5.43 -11.57 -1.31
N ILE A 53 6.52 -10.96 -0.86
CA ILE A 53 7.89 -11.27 -1.31
C ILE A 53 8.73 -11.52 -0.06
N ASP A 54 9.28 -12.73 0.08
CA ASP A 54 10.09 -13.13 1.23
C ASP A 54 9.38 -12.89 2.57
N ASN A 55 9.86 -11.92 3.35
CA ASN A 55 9.28 -11.52 4.64
C ASN A 55 8.49 -10.20 4.56
N LYS A 56 8.25 -9.70 3.35
CA LYS A 56 7.54 -8.45 3.06
C LYS A 56 6.14 -8.78 2.55
N ASP A 57 5.12 -8.15 3.14
CA ASP A 57 3.74 -8.23 2.66
C ASP A 57 3.21 -6.82 2.35
N ILE A 58 2.66 -6.64 1.16
CA ILE A 58 1.97 -5.41 0.73
C ILE A 58 0.49 -5.75 0.57
N ILE A 59 -0.38 -4.96 1.19
CA ILE A 59 -1.83 -5.09 1.10
C ILE A 59 -2.41 -3.77 0.64
N LEU A 60 -3.20 -3.83 -0.43
CA LEU A 60 -4.06 -2.74 -0.88
C LEU A 60 -5.51 -3.08 -0.55
N TYR A 61 -6.18 -2.17 0.15
CA TYR A 61 -7.52 -2.36 0.67
C TYR A 61 -8.36 -1.13 0.35
N GLU A 62 -9.56 -1.33 -0.19
CA GLU A 62 -10.48 -0.24 -0.51
C GLU A 62 -11.64 -0.21 0.48
N TRP A 63 -11.89 0.94 1.09
CA TRP A 63 -13.07 1.11 1.91
C TRP A 63 -13.51 2.56 1.94
N ASN A 64 -14.83 2.75 1.80
CA ASN A 64 -15.47 4.06 1.84
C ASN A 64 -14.75 5.08 0.92
N GLU A 65 -14.60 4.69 -0.36
CA GLU A 65 -13.97 5.50 -1.41
C GLU A 65 -12.54 5.95 -1.05
N THR A 66 -11.83 5.13 -0.27
CA THR A 66 -10.44 5.37 0.12
C THR A 66 -9.63 4.11 -0.09
N ILE A 67 -8.50 4.25 -0.77
CA ILE A 67 -7.51 3.19 -0.95
C ILE A 67 -6.49 3.28 0.18
N TYR A 68 -6.31 2.19 0.90
CA TYR A 68 -5.32 2.01 1.94
C TYR A 68 -4.19 1.13 1.42
N PHE A 69 -2.97 1.60 1.63
CA PHE A 69 -1.74 0.84 1.39
C PHE A 69 -1.16 0.46 2.74
N PHE A 70 -0.91 -0.83 2.95
CA PHE A 70 -0.23 -1.36 4.12
C PHE A 70 1.02 -2.12 3.69
N TYR A 71 2.14 -1.83 4.36
CA TYR A 71 3.40 -2.54 4.18
C TYR A 71 3.81 -3.17 5.51
N PHE A 72 4.02 -4.48 5.46
CA PHE A 72 4.47 -5.29 6.57
C PHE A 72 5.85 -5.87 6.28
N LEU A 73 6.67 -5.95 7.32
CA LEU A 73 7.94 -6.66 7.32
C LEU A 73 7.97 -7.60 8.51
N ASP A 74 8.28 -8.87 8.28
CA ASP A 74 8.20 -9.93 9.29
C ASP A 74 6.84 -9.95 9.99
N LYS A 75 5.77 -9.66 9.23
CA LYS A 75 4.38 -9.55 9.70
C LYS A 75 4.10 -8.40 10.69
N THR A 76 5.05 -7.48 10.87
CA THR A 76 4.85 -6.24 11.62
C THR A 76 4.49 -5.11 10.68
N LEU A 77 3.44 -4.33 11.00
CA LEU A 77 3.08 -3.15 10.21
C LEU A 77 4.21 -2.12 10.29
N ARG A 78 4.83 -1.82 9.16
CA ARG A 78 5.95 -0.89 9.05
C ARG A 78 5.54 0.43 8.43
N ASN A 79 4.64 0.39 7.45
CA ASN A 79 4.07 1.59 6.87
C ASN A 79 2.59 1.45 6.55
N HIS A 80 1.89 2.57 6.55
CA HIS A 80 0.57 2.68 5.98
C HIS A 80 0.37 4.06 5.36
N ASN A 81 -0.43 4.12 4.31
CA ASN A 81 -0.84 5.38 3.70
C ASN A 81 -2.26 5.21 3.15
N ARG A 82 -2.95 6.34 2.91
CA ARG A 82 -4.32 6.33 2.38
C ARG A 82 -4.52 7.39 1.32
N LYS A 83 -5.33 7.08 0.32
CA LYS A 83 -5.68 7.95 -0.80
C LYS A 83 -7.19 7.96 -0.99
N PRO A 84 -7.88 9.05 -0.59
CA PRO A 84 -9.29 9.25 -0.92
C PRO A 84 -9.45 9.37 -2.43
N LEU A 85 -10.41 8.65 -3.01
CA LEU A 85 -10.68 8.66 -4.45
C LEU A 85 -11.24 10.00 -4.92
N GLU A 86 -12.00 10.71 -4.08
CA GLU A 86 -12.48 12.08 -4.36
C GLU A 86 -11.34 13.02 -4.79
N LEU A 87 -10.19 12.96 -4.13
CA LEU A 87 -9.03 13.79 -4.49
C LEU A 87 -8.41 13.37 -5.83
N VAL A 88 -8.48 12.09 -6.17
CA VAL A 88 -7.97 11.56 -7.44
C VAL A 88 -8.91 11.93 -8.58
N ASP A 89 -10.21 12.00 -8.33
CA ASP A 89 -11.19 12.45 -9.31
C ASP A 89 -11.01 13.94 -9.65
N GLU A 90 -10.63 14.77 -8.66
CA GLU A 90 -10.35 16.20 -8.86
C GLU A 90 -8.98 16.46 -9.53
N ASP A 91 -7.90 15.91 -8.98
CA ASP A 91 -6.53 16.20 -9.42
C ASP A 91 -6.04 15.27 -10.53
N GLY A 92 -6.76 14.18 -10.79
CA GLY A 92 -6.41 13.15 -11.75
C GLY A 92 -5.41 12.11 -11.24
N ILE A 93 -4.54 12.48 -10.29
CA ILE A 93 -3.53 11.60 -9.69
C ILE A 93 -3.24 11.98 -8.25
N SER A 94 -3.18 10.99 -7.36
CA SER A 94 -2.65 11.17 -6.01
C SER A 94 -1.66 10.08 -5.65
N TRP A 95 -0.45 10.46 -5.27
CA TRP A 95 0.64 9.52 -5.02
C TRP A 95 1.42 9.89 -3.77
N SER A 96 2.21 8.94 -3.28
CA SER A 96 3.15 9.16 -2.20
C SER A 96 4.37 8.27 -2.38
N ALA A 97 5.52 8.82 -2.03
CA ALA A 97 6.72 8.05 -1.71
C ALA A 97 6.92 8.12 -0.20
N GLY A 98 7.34 7.02 0.44
CA GLY A 98 7.80 7.10 1.82
C GLY A 98 9.32 7.08 1.91
N SER A 99 9.81 7.55 3.05
CA SER A 99 11.21 7.36 3.45
C SER A 99 11.55 5.88 3.47
N GLU A 100 12.82 5.55 3.24
CA GLU A 100 13.37 4.21 3.38
C GLU A 100 12.92 3.59 4.72
N ILE A 101 12.18 2.49 4.66
CA ILE A 101 11.77 1.72 5.84
C ILE A 101 12.50 0.40 5.79
N ASP A 102 13.49 0.26 6.66
CA ASP A 102 14.34 -0.92 6.75
C ASP A 102 15.05 -1.27 5.44
N GLY A 103 15.56 -0.26 4.73
CA GLY A 103 16.22 -0.45 3.42
C GLY A 103 15.28 -0.31 2.22
N ASP A 104 13.97 -0.49 2.41
CA ASP A 104 13.03 -0.46 1.31
C ASP A 104 12.47 0.94 1.06
N SER A 105 12.62 1.40 -0.18
CA SER A 105 11.87 2.53 -0.72
C SER A 105 10.57 2.05 -1.35
N HIS A 106 9.54 2.87 -1.28
CA HIS A 106 8.25 2.57 -1.86
C HIS A 106 7.64 3.82 -2.47
N VAL A 107 7.04 3.64 -3.64
CA VAL A 107 6.27 4.66 -4.34
C VAL A 107 4.98 4.02 -4.78
N TRP A 108 3.87 4.68 -4.50
CA TRP A 108 2.56 4.22 -4.96
C TRP A 108 1.62 5.40 -5.15
N GLY A 109 0.60 5.18 -5.97
CA GLY A 109 -0.45 6.17 -6.18
C GLY A 109 -1.65 5.60 -6.91
N VAL A 110 -2.64 6.45 -7.04
CA VAL A 110 -3.89 6.18 -7.73
C VAL A 110 -4.08 7.26 -8.79
N VAL A 111 -4.48 6.85 -9.98
CA VAL A 111 -4.69 7.70 -11.15
C VAL A 111 -6.09 7.43 -11.66
N ASN A 112 -6.90 8.46 -11.92
CA ASN A 112 -8.21 8.21 -12.53
C ASN A 112 -8.08 7.79 -14.00
N GLU A 113 -9.16 7.29 -14.59
CA GLU A 113 -9.15 6.81 -15.99
C GLU A 113 -8.84 7.89 -17.04
N SER A 114 -8.91 9.17 -16.67
CA SER A 114 -8.75 10.30 -17.60
C SER A 114 -7.29 10.73 -17.79
N GLN A 115 -6.37 10.27 -16.93
CA GLN A 115 -4.97 10.67 -16.95
C GLN A 115 -4.05 9.56 -17.48
N GLU A 116 -2.88 9.96 -17.97
CA GLU A 116 -1.81 9.02 -18.27
C GLU A 116 -1.28 8.40 -16.97
N VAL A 117 -1.11 7.08 -16.98
CA VAL A 117 -0.66 6.32 -15.81
C VAL A 117 0.87 6.25 -15.83
N PRO A 118 1.57 6.64 -14.75
CA PRO A 118 3.01 6.45 -14.65
C PRO A 118 3.39 4.98 -14.86
N VAL A 119 4.31 4.70 -15.78
CA VAL A 119 4.81 3.35 -16.04
C VAL A 119 6.05 3.00 -15.23
N GLY A 120 6.77 4.00 -14.72
CA GLY A 120 8.01 3.78 -13.99
C GLY A 120 8.66 5.03 -13.41
N LEU A 121 9.93 4.88 -13.05
CA LEU A 121 10.79 5.96 -12.53
C LEU A 121 11.92 6.27 -13.51
N GLU A 122 11.97 7.48 -14.07
CA GLU A 122 12.97 7.91 -15.05
C GLU A 122 14.40 7.83 -14.48
N ASN A 123 14.55 8.14 -13.19
CA ASN A 123 15.84 8.19 -12.51
C ASN A 123 16.33 6.84 -11.98
N HIS A 124 15.54 5.77 -12.07
CA HIS A 124 15.86 4.46 -11.48
C HIS A 124 15.71 3.25 -12.42
N GLU A 125 15.39 3.42 -13.72
CA GLU A 125 15.13 2.31 -14.66
C GLU A 125 14.22 1.21 -14.06
N MET A 126 13.15 1.64 -13.40
CA MET A 126 12.18 0.76 -12.74
C MET A 126 10.78 0.90 -13.32
N GLU A 127 10.04 -0.19 -13.35
CA GLU A 127 8.64 -0.23 -13.79
C GLU A 127 7.69 -0.41 -12.61
N PHE A 128 6.55 0.27 -12.65
CA PHE A 128 5.48 0.09 -11.68
C PHE A 128 4.68 -1.18 -11.97
N LEU A 129 4.16 -1.78 -10.89
CA LEU A 129 3.06 -2.72 -10.97
C LEU A 129 1.75 -1.95 -11.02
N HIS A 130 0.88 -2.30 -11.98
CA HIS A 130 -0.42 -1.67 -12.17
C HIS A 130 -1.59 -2.59 -11.82
N LEU A 131 -2.56 -2.05 -11.10
CA LEU A 131 -3.87 -2.65 -10.89
C LEU A 131 -4.92 -1.75 -11.53
N LYS A 132 -5.61 -2.26 -12.56
CA LYS A 132 -6.60 -1.50 -13.33
C LYS A 132 -8.00 -1.81 -12.81
N PHE A 133 -8.75 -0.75 -12.55
CA PHE A 133 -10.16 -0.76 -12.20
C PHE A 133 -10.95 0.06 -13.22
N ASP A 134 -12.27 0.04 -13.11
CA ASP A 134 -13.15 0.71 -14.08
C ASP A 134 -12.91 2.23 -14.14
N THR A 135 -12.66 2.87 -13.00
CA THR A 135 -12.55 4.34 -12.90
C THR A 135 -11.16 4.84 -12.52
N TYR A 136 -10.25 3.96 -12.10
CA TYR A 136 -8.89 4.31 -11.72
C TYR A 136 -7.89 3.18 -11.93
N THR A 137 -6.62 3.53 -11.92
CA THR A 137 -5.49 2.61 -11.89
C THR A 137 -4.63 2.90 -10.67
N ILE A 138 -4.31 1.86 -9.91
CA ILE A 138 -3.30 1.93 -8.86
C ILE A 138 -1.96 1.54 -9.47
N PHE A 139 -0.92 2.30 -9.19
CA PHE A 139 0.46 1.95 -9.53
C PHE A 139 1.28 1.87 -8.25
N TYR A 140 2.21 0.92 -8.16
CA TYR A 140 3.11 0.84 -7.02
C TYR A 140 4.42 0.11 -7.32
N ILE A 141 5.44 0.41 -6.55
CA ILE A 141 6.72 -0.31 -6.51
C ILE A 141 7.24 -0.31 -5.07
N VAL A 142 7.89 -1.41 -4.69
CA VAL A 142 8.72 -1.53 -3.49
C VAL A 142 10.07 -2.06 -3.92
N THR A 143 11.14 -1.40 -3.51
CA THR A 143 12.51 -1.69 -3.96
C THR A 143 13.51 -1.47 -2.83
N GLU A 144 14.58 -2.25 -2.81
CA GLU A 144 15.72 -2.09 -1.91
C GLU A 144 16.65 -0.94 -2.34
N GLU A 145 16.44 -0.38 -3.54
CA GLU A 145 17.17 0.82 -3.94
C GLU A 145 16.67 2.03 -3.17
N ASN A 146 17.60 2.89 -2.76
CA ASN A 146 17.26 4.18 -2.19
C ASN A 146 16.75 5.10 -3.31
N LEU A 147 15.46 5.41 -3.27
CA LEU A 147 14.84 6.34 -4.22
C LEU A 147 15.15 7.77 -3.79
N ASN A 148 16.00 8.44 -4.56
CA ASN A 148 16.39 9.82 -4.26
C ASN A 148 15.26 10.79 -4.61
N SER A 149 15.17 11.89 -3.85
CA SER A 149 14.28 13.01 -4.18
C SER A 149 15.01 14.04 -5.06
N PRO A 150 14.40 14.54 -6.15
CA PRO A 150 13.01 14.34 -6.57
C PRO A 150 12.76 13.01 -7.30
N ILE A 151 11.54 12.49 -7.16
CA ILE A 151 11.03 11.36 -7.94
C ILE A 151 10.51 11.87 -9.29
N LEU A 152 10.96 11.25 -10.39
CA LEU A 152 10.55 11.58 -11.75
C LEU A 152 9.84 10.37 -12.38
N PHE A 153 8.57 10.55 -12.75
CA PHE A 153 7.78 9.50 -13.38
C PHE A 153 8.03 9.43 -14.87
N SER A 154 8.19 8.20 -15.38
CA SER A 154 8.01 7.91 -16.80
C SER A 154 6.55 7.54 -17.08
N TYR A 155 6.05 7.91 -18.26
CA TYR A 155 4.69 7.64 -18.74
C TYR A 155 4.73 6.87 -20.06
#